data_AF-A0A8S0G267-F1
#
_entry.id   AF-A0A8S0G267-F1
#
_cell.length_a   1.000
_cell.length_b   1.000
_cell.length_c   1.000
_cell.angle_alpha   90.00
_cell.angle_beta   90.00
_cell.angle_gamma   90.00
#
_symmetry.space_group_name_H-M   'P 1'
#
loop_
_entity.id
_entity.type
_entity.pdbx_description
1 polymer ?
#
loop_
_entity_poly.entity_id
_entity_poly.type
_entity_poly.pdbx_seq_one_letter_code
_entity_poly.pdbx_strand_id
1 'polypeptide(L)'
;MPKLYAASLLWMLSELYEQLPEAGDLEKPKLVFFFDEAHLLFNDAPQVLLDKIEQVIRLIRSKGVGVWFVSQNPSDIPDNVLGQLGNRVQHALRTFTPKDQKAVKAAAQTMRVNPAFDTEKAIQELGTGEALISFLDAKGSPSVVERAIPSSSGDCALFADGTDDGR
;
A
#
# COMPACT_ATOMS: atom_id res chain seq x y z
N MET A 1 9.44 20.62 -12.57
CA MET A 1 8.44 19.67 -13.09
C MET A 1 7.80 18.83 -11.97
N PRO A 2 8.53 18.14 -11.06
CA PRO A 2 7.91 17.31 -10.01
C PRO A 2 7.00 18.09 -9.04
N LYS A 3 7.42 19.30 -8.67
CA LYS A 3 6.65 20.18 -7.76
C LYS A 3 5.29 20.61 -8.33
N LEU A 4 5.16 20.71 -9.66
CA LEU A 4 3.88 21.05 -10.31
C LEU A 4 2.92 19.86 -10.20
N TYR A 5 3.42 18.64 -10.43
CA TYR A 5 2.63 17.42 -10.28
C TYR A 5 2.11 17.25 -8.85
N ALA A 6 2.99 17.35 -7.85
CA ALA A 6 2.60 17.27 -6.44
C ALA A 6 1.60 18.36 -6.04
N ALA A 7 1.80 19.60 -6.49
CA ALA A 7 0.90 20.71 -6.21
C ALA A 7 -0.48 20.54 -6.87
N SER A 8 -0.52 20.13 -8.14
CA SER A 8 -1.77 19.87 -8.87
C SER A 8 -2.57 18.70 -8.26
N LEU A 9 -1.87 17.63 -7.86
CA LEU A 9 -2.49 16.46 -7.24
C LEU A 9 -3.04 16.77 -5.86
N LEU A 10 -2.29 17.55 -5.06
CA LEU A 10 -2.77 18.02 -3.77
C LEU A 10 -3.97 18.96 -3.91
N TRP A 11 -3.95 19.87 -4.88
CA TRP A 11 -5.09 20.73 -5.18
C TRP A 11 -6.32 19.89 -5.56
N MET A 12 -6.17 18.93 -6.48
CA MET A 12 -7.26 18.03 -6.89
C MET A 12 -7.85 17.25 -5.71
N LEU A 13 -7.01 16.68 -4.85
CA LEU A 13 -7.49 15.94 -3.67
C LEU A 13 -8.17 16.86 -2.65
N SER A 14 -7.72 18.12 -2.53
CA SER A 14 -8.34 19.12 -1.66
C SER A 14 -9.72 19.53 -2.20
N GLU A 15 -9.83 19.80 -3.50
CA GLU A 15 -11.11 20.10 -4.16
C GLU A 15 -12.10 18.93 -4.03
N LEU A 16 -11.63 17.69 -4.21
CA LEU A 16 -12.46 16.50 -4.01
C LEU A 16 -12.97 16.40 -2.57
N TYR A 17 -12.11 16.67 -1.58
CA TYR A 17 -12.54 16.70 -0.19
C TYR A 17 -13.62 17.75 0.07
N GLU A 18 -13.49 18.95 -0.52
CA GLU A 18 -14.44 20.06 -0.34
C GLU A 18 -15.78 19.80 -1.04
N GLN A 19 -15.77 19.18 -2.23
CA GLN A 19 -16.97 18.97 -3.04
C GLN A 19 -17.72 17.67 -2.69
N LEU A 20 -17.04 16.64 -2.16
CA LEU A 20 -17.68 15.37 -1.88
C LEU A 20 -18.47 15.39 -0.55
N PRO A 21 -19.70 14.84 -0.53
CA PRO A 21 -20.44 14.64 0.70
C PRO A 21 -19.78 13.54 1.54
N GLU A 22 -19.97 13.60 2.86
CA GLU A 22 -19.59 12.48 3.74
C GLU A 22 -20.25 11.20 3.26
N ALA A 23 -19.48 10.11 3.20
CA ALA A 23 -19.95 8.84 2.68
C ALA A 23 -20.50 7.90 3.77
N GLY A 24 -20.15 8.12 5.03
CA GLY A 24 -20.41 7.17 6.11
C GLY A 24 -19.58 5.90 5.94
N ASP A 25 -20.06 4.79 6.51
CA ASP A 25 -19.42 3.48 6.40
C ASP A 25 -19.99 2.74 5.19
N LEU A 26 -19.25 2.78 4.07
CA LEU A 26 -19.62 2.08 2.84
C LEU A 26 -18.85 0.77 2.72
N GLU A 27 -19.52 -0.29 2.28
CA GLU A 27 -18.87 -1.57 1.97
C GLU A 27 -17.77 -1.43 0.89
N LYS A 28 -17.89 -0.44 0.00
CA LYS A 28 -16.93 -0.17 -1.07
C LYS A 28 -16.66 1.33 -1.19
N PRO A 29 -15.42 1.74 -1.50
CA PRO A 29 -15.12 3.13 -1.77
C PRO A 29 -15.88 3.61 -3.01
N LYS A 30 -16.34 4.86 -2.98
CA LYS A 30 -16.97 5.53 -4.13
C LYS A 30 -15.97 5.77 -5.27
N LEU A 31 -14.71 6.01 -4.90
CA LEU A 31 -13.63 6.33 -5.82
C LEU A 31 -12.30 5.86 -5.25
N VAL A 32 -11.39 5.42 -6.12
CA VAL A 32 -10.04 5.02 -5.71
C VAL A 32 -9.03 5.69 -6.63
N PHE A 33 -8.06 6.39 -6.05
CA PHE A 33 -6.91 6.93 -6.76
C PHE A 33 -5.72 5.99 -6.66
N PHE A 34 -5.09 5.72 -7.80
CA PHE A 34 -3.80 5.04 -7.88
C PHE A 34 -2.76 6.06 -8.32
N PHE A 35 -1.83 6.37 -7.43
CA PHE A 35 -0.69 7.23 -7.71
C PHE A 35 0.50 6.37 -8.05
N ASP A 36 0.70 6.17 -9.35
CA ASP A 36 1.90 5.53 -9.88
C ASP A 36 3.09 6.46 -9.77
N GLU A 37 4.27 5.87 -9.61
CA GLU A 37 5.52 6.55 -9.29
C GLU A 37 5.38 7.54 -8.12
N ALA A 38 4.75 7.06 -7.04
CA ALA A 38 4.43 7.85 -5.85
C ALA A 38 5.63 8.60 -5.25
N HIS A 39 6.85 8.09 -5.46
CA HIS A 39 8.10 8.74 -5.06
C HIS A 39 8.20 10.19 -5.57
N LEU A 40 7.61 10.52 -6.73
CA LEU A 40 7.59 11.87 -7.30
C LEU A 40 6.80 12.88 -6.46
N LEU A 41 5.88 12.40 -5.61
CA LEU A 41 5.11 13.24 -4.69
C LEU A 41 5.91 13.63 -3.45
N PHE A 42 6.93 12.83 -3.10
CA PHE A 42 7.64 12.94 -1.84
C PHE A 42 9.09 13.42 -2.01
N ASN A 43 9.71 13.17 -3.17
CA ASN A 43 11.09 13.57 -3.44
C ASN A 43 11.27 15.11 -3.37
N ASP A 44 12.18 15.55 -2.51
CA ASP A 44 12.50 16.96 -2.24
C ASP A 44 11.27 17.82 -1.88
N ALA A 45 10.20 17.19 -1.37
CA ALA A 45 9.01 17.87 -0.90
C ALA A 45 9.30 18.57 0.44
N PRO A 46 8.97 19.86 0.59
CA PRO A 46 9.06 20.54 1.88
C PRO A 46 8.19 19.84 2.93
N GLN A 47 8.60 19.85 4.20
CA GLN A 47 7.83 19.22 5.29
C GLN A 47 6.35 19.66 5.30
N VAL A 48 6.11 20.96 5.10
CA VAL A 48 4.75 21.53 5.04
C VAL A 48 3.88 20.86 3.96
N LEU A 49 4.49 20.47 2.82
CA LEU A 49 3.78 19.79 1.75
C LEU A 49 3.45 18.33 2.15
N LEU A 50 4.40 17.64 2.78
CA LEU A 50 4.19 16.27 3.28
C LEU A 50 3.08 16.22 4.33
N ASP A 51 3.08 17.16 5.29
CA ASP A 51 2.05 17.28 6.32
C ASP A 51 0.67 17.52 5.71
N LYS A 52 0.61 18.34 4.65
CA LYS A 52 -0.64 18.63 3.94
C LYS A 52 -1.14 17.43 3.15
N ILE A 53 -0.26 16.67 2.50
CA ILE A 53 -0.60 15.41 1.83
C ILE A 53 -1.17 14.42 2.85
N GLU A 54 -0.49 14.22 3.97
CA GLU A 54 -0.96 13.34 5.05
C GLU A 54 -2.35 13.75 5.55
N GLN A 55 -2.56 15.06 5.81
CA GLN A 55 -3.85 15.59 6.23
C GLN A 55 -4.95 15.28 5.21
N VAL A 56 -4.70 15.51 3.92
CA VAL A 56 -5.68 15.31 2.87
C VAL A 56 -6.03 13.83 2.71
N ILE A 57 -5.04 12.92 2.72
CA ILE A 57 -5.27 11.47 2.65
C ILE A 57 -6.18 11.00 3.80
N ARG A 58 -5.95 11.52 5.01
CA ARG A 58 -6.79 11.18 6.16
C ARG A 58 -8.23 11.66 5.98
N LEU A 59 -8.43 12.84 5.43
CA LEU A 59 -9.75 13.48 5.29
C LEU A 59 -10.59 12.84 4.17
N ILE A 60 -10.00 12.58 3.01
CA ILE A 60 -10.74 11.99 1.87
C ILE A 60 -11.27 10.58 2.16
N ARG A 61 -10.69 9.86 3.14
CA ARG A 61 -11.17 8.55 3.59
C ARG A 61 -12.62 8.62 4.10
N SER A 62 -13.01 9.67 4.82
CA SER A 62 -14.39 9.82 5.32
C SER A 62 -15.40 10.09 4.20
N LYS A 63 -14.92 10.60 3.06
CA LYS A 63 -15.69 10.81 1.83
C LYS A 63 -15.85 9.54 0.99
N GLY A 64 -15.34 8.40 1.47
CA GLY A 64 -15.36 7.14 0.74
C GLY A 64 -14.39 7.11 -0.44
N VAL A 65 -13.31 7.89 -0.38
CA VAL A 65 -12.25 7.88 -1.39
C VAL A 65 -11.05 7.10 -0.87
N GLY A 66 -10.63 6.08 -1.61
CA GLY A 66 -9.41 5.32 -1.35
C GLY A 66 -8.20 5.91 -2.08
N VAL A 67 -7.03 5.81 -1.47
CA VAL A 67 -5.76 6.18 -2.10
C VAL A 67 -4.78 5.02 -2.03
N TRP A 68 -4.17 4.72 -3.17
CA TRP A 68 -3.09 3.76 -3.34
C TRP A 68 -1.86 4.48 -3.87
N PHE A 69 -0.74 4.29 -3.18
CA PHE A 69 0.57 4.70 -3.67
C PHE A 69 1.28 3.48 -4.24
N VAL A 70 1.63 3.57 -5.51
CA VAL A 70 2.37 2.52 -6.23
C VAL A 70 3.79 3.04 -6.41
N SER A 71 4.75 2.29 -5.88
CA SER A 71 6.17 2.64 -5.93
C SER A 71 7.00 1.37 -6.13
N GLN A 72 8.13 1.52 -6.82
CA GLN A 72 9.10 0.44 -6.99
C GLN A 72 9.86 0.14 -5.68
N ASN A 73 10.04 1.16 -4.84
CA ASN A 73 10.72 1.02 -3.56
C ASN A 73 9.85 1.59 -2.43
N PRO A 74 9.54 0.79 -1.39
CA PRO A 74 8.78 1.28 -0.23
C PRO A 74 9.51 2.40 0.52
N SER A 75 10.85 2.46 0.48
CA SER A 75 11.63 3.51 1.14
C SER A 75 11.46 4.90 0.53
N ASP A 76 10.83 4.99 -0.64
CA ASP A 76 10.57 6.28 -1.29
C ASP A 76 9.29 6.94 -0.76
N ILE A 77 8.51 6.24 0.07
CA ILE A 77 7.31 6.77 0.72
C ILE A 77 7.65 7.08 2.19
N PRO A 78 7.40 8.31 2.66
CA PRO A 78 7.65 8.70 4.04
C PRO A 78 6.89 7.85 5.07
N ASP A 79 7.52 7.55 6.21
CA ASP A 79 6.94 6.70 7.27
C ASP A 79 5.62 7.23 7.83
N ASN A 80 5.46 8.56 7.93
CA ASN A 80 4.21 9.18 8.39
C ASN A 80 3.06 8.91 7.41
N VAL A 81 3.33 8.91 6.10
CA VAL A 81 2.34 8.55 5.07
C VAL A 81 2.08 7.05 5.11
N LEU A 82 3.13 6.22 5.17
CA LEU A 82 3.02 4.76 5.29
C LEU A 82 2.17 4.34 6.50
N GLY A 83 2.24 5.07 7.61
CA GLY A 83 1.43 4.84 8.81
C GLY A 83 -0.06 5.08 8.62
N GLN A 84 -0.46 5.91 7.64
CA GLN A 84 -1.87 6.12 7.28
C GLN A 84 -2.39 5.04 6.31
N LEU A 85 -1.49 4.29 5.66
CA LEU A 85 -1.83 3.26 4.68
C LEU A 85 -1.96 1.89 5.37
N GLY A 86 -3.19 1.52 5.65
CA GLY A 86 -3.50 0.25 6.32
C GLY A 86 -3.45 -0.99 5.42
N ASN A 87 -3.67 -0.82 4.12
CA ASN A 87 -3.63 -1.91 3.14
C ASN A 87 -2.26 -1.95 2.46
N ARG A 88 -1.69 -3.14 2.31
CA ARG A 88 -0.38 -3.38 1.71
C ARG A 88 -0.47 -4.50 0.68
N VAL A 89 0.17 -4.26 -0.47
CA VAL A 89 0.41 -5.25 -1.51
C VAL A 89 1.86 -5.10 -1.94
N GLN A 90 2.65 -6.16 -1.81
CA GLN A 90 4.07 -6.18 -2.15
C GLN A 90 4.33 -7.28 -3.17
N HIS A 91 4.74 -6.87 -4.36
CA HIS A 91 5.24 -7.79 -5.38
C HIS A 91 6.71 -8.17 -5.12
N ALA A 92 7.19 -9.14 -5.89
CA ALA A 92 8.57 -9.59 -5.86
C ALA A 92 9.56 -8.42 -5.98
N LEU A 93 10.53 -8.37 -5.07
CA LEU A 93 11.67 -7.47 -5.14
C LEU A 93 12.91 -8.29 -5.45
N ARG A 94 13.69 -7.84 -6.45
CA ARG A 94 14.92 -8.53 -6.81
C ARG A 94 16.09 -8.00 -5.99
N THR A 95 16.78 -8.91 -5.29
CA THR A 95 17.90 -8.58 -4.40
C THR A 95 19.23 -8.88 -5.07
N PHE A 96 19.83 -7.87 -5.72
CA PHE A 96 21.17 -7.99 -6.32
C PHE A 96 22.22 -7.14 -5.58
N THR A 97 21.78 -6.12 -4.85
CA THR A 97 22.64 -5.16 -4.17
C THR A 97 22.29 -5.02 -2.69
N PRO A 98 23.21 -4.48 -1.85
CA PRO A 98 22.88 -4.13 -0.47
C PRO A 98 21.73 -3.12 -0.34
N LYS A 99 21.51 -2.28 -1.36
CA LYS A 99 20.37 -1.35 -1.40
C LYS A 99 19.05 -2.11 -1.52
N ASP A 100 19.01 -3.13 -2.38
CA ASP A 100 17.80 -3.96 -2.57
C ASP A 100 17.47 -4.75 -1.30
N GLN A 101 18.49 -5.27 -0.60
CA GLN A 101 18.29 -5.95 0.69
C GLN A 101 17.64 -5.03 1.73
N LYS A 102 18.05 -3.75 1.78
CA LYS A 102 17.39 -2.76 2.65
C LYS A 102 15.94 -2.51 2.25
N ALA A 103 15.64 -2.45 0.95
CA ALA A 103 14.28 -2.28 0.45
C ALA A 103 13.38 -3.47 0.82
N VAL A 104 13.88 -4.71 0.67
CA VAL A 104 13.16 -5.93 1.09
C VAL A 104 12.89 -5.92 2.59
N LYS A 105 13.90 -5.58 3.39
CA LYS A 105 13.74 -5.49 4.84
C LYS A 105 12.73 -4.43 5.25
N ALA A 106 12.78 -3.26 4.61
CA ALA A 106 11.82 -2.18 4.84
C ALA A 106 10.39 -2.62 4.47
N ALA A 107 10.20 -3.27 3.32
CA ALA A 107 8.90 -3.83 2.92
C ALA A 107 8.38 -4.81 3.98
N ALA A 108 9.20 -5.78 4.39
CA ALA A 108 8.83 -6.79 5.37
C ALA A 108 8.43 -6.19 6.73
N GLN A 109 9.15 -5.16 7.20
CA GLN A 109 8.87 -4.47 8.46
C GLN A 109 7.56 -3.69 8.47
N THR A 110 7.03 -3.36 7.29
CA THR A 110 5.76 -2.65 7.20
C THR A 110 4.53 -3.56 7.22
N MET A 111 4.74 -4.88 7.26
CA MET A 111 3.69 -5.88 7.27
C MET A 111 3.58 -6.55 8.64
N ARG A 112 2.36 -7.00 8.96
CA ARG A 112 2.15 -7.79 10.18
C ARG A 112 2.78 -9.17 10.01
N VAL A 113 3.62 -9.56 10.96
CA VAL A 113 4.35 -10.84 10.95
C VAL A 113 3.41 -12.03 10.83
N ASN A 114 3.75 -12.98 9.97
CA ASN A 114 3.09 -14.28 9.88
C ASN A 114 3.96 -15.35 10.57
N PRO A 115 3.42 -16.10 11.55
CA PRO A 115 4.14 -17.22 12.17
C PRO A 115 4.48 -18.38 11.21
N ALA A 116 3.75 -18.52 10.11
CA ALA A 116 3.91 -19.61 9.15
C ALA A 116 5.12 -19.44 8.23
N PHE A 117 5.57 -18.20 7.98
CA PHE A 117 6.71 -17.95 7.10
C PHE A 117 7.43 -16.65 7.43
N ASP A 118 8.70 -16.58 7.03
CA ASP A 118 9.51 -15.36 7.12
C ASP A 118 9.15 -14.40 5.97
N THR A 119 8.61 -13.22 6.30
CA THR A 119 8.18 -12.22 5.31
C THR A 119 9.34 -11.73 4.43
N GLU A 120 10.54 -11.55 4.98
CA GLU A 120 11.71 -11.05 4.25
C GLU A 120 12.19 -12.07 3.20
N LYS A 121 12.19 -13.36 3.57
CA LYS A 121 12.46 -14.45 2.63
C LYS A 121 11.35 -14.60 1.60
N ALA A 122 10.10 -14.54 2.05
CA ALA A 122 8.94 -14.72 1.17
C ALA A 122 8.93 -13.68 0.04
N ILE A 123 9.25 -12.40 0.32
CA ILE A 123 9.34 -11.34 -0.71
C ILE A 123 10.35 -11.69 -1.82
N GLN A 124 11.46 -12.34 -1.46
CA GLN A 124 12.53 -12.71 -2.40
C GLN A 124 12.17 -13.96 -3.23
N GLU A 125 11.33 -14.82 -2.68
CA GLU A 125 10.88 -16.06 -3.31
C GLU A 125 9.70 -15.86 -4.26
N LEU A 126 9.01 -14.71 -4.18
CA LEU A 126 7.84 -14.42 -5.02
C LEU A 126 8.17 -14.53 -6.51
N GLY A 127 7.33 -15.29 -7.22
CA GLY A 127 7.34 -15.40 -8.67
C GLY A 127 6.76 -14.17 -9.37
N THR A 128 6.76 -14.20 -10.71
CA THR A 128 6.11 -13.15 -11.49
C THR A 128 4.60 -13.22 -11.32
N GLY A 129 3.99 -12.11 -10.92
CA GLY A 129 2.56 -12.00 -10.64
C GLY A 129 2.21 -12.23 -9.18
N GLU A 130 3.00 -12.99 -8.42
CA GLU A 130 2.75 -13.24 -7.01
C GLU A 130 2.95 -11.97 -6.16
N ALA A 131 2.27 -11.92 -5.01
CA ALA A 131 2.38 -10.83 -4.06
C ALA A 131 2.24 -11.32 -2.61
N LEU A 132 2.79 -10.55 -1.68
CA LEU A 132 2.38 -10.57 -0.29
C LEU A 132 1.35 -9.49 -0.05
N ILE A 133 0.26 -9.83 0.65
CA ILE A 133 -0.81 -8.89 0.94
C ILE A 133 -1.13 -8.85 2.44
N SER A 134 -1.49 -7.67 2.93
CA SER A 134 -1.98 -7.44 4.27
C SER A 134 -3.06 -6.37 4.17
N PHE A 135 -4.31 -6.75 4.44
CA PHE A 135 -5.45 -5.85 4.35
C PHE A 135 -6.01 -5.56 5.74
N LEU A 136 -6.72 -4.46 5.87
CA LEU A 136 -7.40 -4.12 7.12
C LEU A 136 -8.54 -5.11 7.41
N ASP A 137 -8.61 -5.58 8.65
CA ASP A 137 -9.75 -6.33 9.16
C ASP A 137 -10.96 -5.41 9.45
N ALA A 138 -12.08 -6.00 9.89
CA ALA A 138 -13.30 -5.26 10.23
C ALA A 138 -13.10 -4.23 11.36
N LYS A 139 -12.00 -4.31 12.11
CA LYS A 139 -11.64 -3.37 13.18
C LYS A 139 -10.63 -2.31 12.69
N GLY A 140 -10.29 -2.31 11.40
CA GLY A 140 -9.31 -1.39 10.82
C GLY A 140 -7.86 -1.71 11.20
N SER A 141 -7.59 -2.93 11.70
CA SER A 141 -6.23 -3.39 12.02
C SER A 141 -5.65 -4.21 10.86
N PRO A 142 -4.37 -4.07 10.52
CA PRO A 142 -3.75 -4.90 9.49
C PRO A 142 -3.84 -6.39 9.82
N SER A 143 -4.30 -7.19 8.86
CA SER A 143 -4.32 -8.64 8.93
C SER A 143 -2.89 -9.19 8.89
N VAL A 144 -2.73 -10.44 9.32
CA VAL A 144 -1.47 -11.18 9.11
C VAL A 144 -1.16 -11.20 7.61
N VAL A 145 0.12 -11.04 7.26
CA VAL A 145 0.53 -11.07 5.85
C VAL A 145 0.30 -12.46 5.24
N GLU A 146 -0.25 -12.51 4.04
CA GLU A 146 -0.51 -13.74 3.31
C GLU A 146 0.09 -13.67 1.90
N ARG A 147 0.40 -14.83 1.32
CA ARG A 147 0.78 -14.93 -0.10
C ARG A 147 -0.48 -14.91 -0.96
N ALA A 148 -0.44 -14.17 -2.07
CA ALA A 148 -1.50 -14.07 -3.05
C ALA A 148 -0.97 -14.41 -4.45
N ILE A 149 -1.74 -15.18 -5.20
CA ILE A 149 -1.47 -15.49 -6.62
C ILE A 149 -2.55 -14.84 -7.49
N PRO A 150 -2.19 -14.17 -8.59
CA PRO A 150 -3.15 -13.81 -9.60
C PRO A 150 -3.64 -15.09 -10.28
N SER A 151 -4.88 -15.52 -9.99
CA SER A 151 -5.49 -16.57 -10.80
C SER A 151 -5.73 -16.01 -12.20
N SER A 152 -5.51 -16.82 -13.24
CA SER A 152 -5.88 -16.48 -14.62
C SER A 152 -7.39 -16.28 -14.81
N SER A 153 -8.21 -16.48 -13.78
CA SER A 153 -9.67 -16.37 -13.75
C SER A 153 -10.21 -15.10 -13.06
N GLY A 154 -9.37 -14.17 -12.61
CA GLY A 154 -9.81 -12.90 -12.02
C GLY A 154 -10.12 -12.93 -10.51
N ASP A 155 -10.01 -14.10 -9.88
CA ASP A 155 -10.09 -14.26 -8.43
C ASP A 155 -8.68 -14.24 -7.81
N CYS A 156 -8.44 -13.34 -6.86
CA CYS A 156 -7.18 -13.33 -6.11
C CYS A 156 -7.25 -14.47 -5.08
N ALA A 157 -6.56 -15.58 -5.34
CA ALA A 157 -6.50 -16.70 -4.40
C ALA A 157 -5.44 -16.39 -3.34
N LEU A 158 -5.89 -16.31 -2.08
CA LEU A 158 -5.03 -16.34 -0.90
C LEU A 158 -4.52 -17.77 -0.71
N PHE A 159 -3.23 -17.97 -0.49
CA PHE A 159 -2.74 -19.25 0.03
C PHE A 159 -3.24 -19.41 1.46
N ALA A 160 -4.45 -19.95 1.64
CA ALA A 160 -4.77 -20.68 2.85
C ALA A 160 -3.96 -21.98 2.77
N ASP A 161 -2.85 -22.03 3.51
CA ASP A 161 -1.97 -23.18 3.54
C ASP A 161 -2.79 -24.44 3.88
N GLY A 162 -2.60 -25.48 3.07
CA GLY A 162 -3.38 -26.70 3.13
C GLY A 162 -3.17 -27.43 4.45
N THR A 163 -4.21 -27.49 5.27
CA THR A 163 -4.43 -28.65 6.14
C THR A 163 -5.26 -29.65 5.35
N ASP A 164 -4.57 -30.36 4.44
CA ASP A 164 -5.05 -31.64 3.91
C ASP A 164 -4.71 -32.70 4.98
N ASP A 165 -5.68 -32.95 5.87
CA ASP A 165 -5.64 -34.04 6.83
C ASP A 165 -5.82 -35.37 6.09
N GLY A 166 -4.68 -35.91 5.65
CA GLY A 166 -4.57 -37.19 4.99
C GLY A 166 -3.58 -38.10 5.71
N ARG A 167 -3.91 -38.54 6.93
CA ARG A 167 -3.66 -39.91 7.47
C ARG A 167 -4.06 -40.05 8.94
#